data_AF-A0A5N5FUG8-F1
#
_entry.id   AF-A0A5N5FUG8-F1
#
_cell.length_a   1.000
_cell.length_b   1.000
_cell.length_c   1.000
_cell.angle_alpha   90.00
_cell.angle_beta   90.00
_cell.angle_gamma   90.00
#
_symmetry.space_group_name_H-M   'P 1'
#
loop_
_entity.id
_entity.type
_entity.pdbx_description
1 polymer ?
#
loop_
_entity_poly.entity_id
_entity_poly.type
_entity_poly.pdbx_seq_one_letter_code
_entity_poly.pdbx_strand_id
1 'polypeptide(L)'
;MGTPKKIRKKLTPETQFHSTLTLFSKHKDLPAAISLYESALSQNTRLNHNHFNILLYLCSIGFRMFDHMLSIGILPNEATITAGALYLALPLAVTWLRPRGDWDYKFGLVKGMEKYNIFPKLRSYDPALFCFCEKSEAEKAYEVEEHMGMVGVSLEEPEIAALLKVSVETGNGERVYGYLHKLRNVGRCVSESTAKNIEDWFCGGAACEVGEANWDSSRVKKLVLGNGGGRHGQGWIGKGGWDVRRATVDLSSCQCSSCGERLVCSVAALAMERVVKSNFSEFQDWLEKHAEYEAIVDGANIGLYQQNFADGGFSLTQLDVVVKELYNRSGGKWPLVVIKLIEEWMGKVILYATPSGSNDDWYEPAIHYSLNFINNHILELLGSSFFLKWKERHQVRNTFVKGNVQLQMLPPYSSVIQVKTP
;
A
#
# COMPACT_ATOMS: atom_id res chain seq x y z
N MET A 1 -24.68 -16.83 -63.31
CA MET A 1 -24.67 -15.87 -62.18
C MET A 1 -23.31 -15.95 -61.51
N GLY A 2 -22.46 -14.94 -61.69
CA GLY A 2 -21.14 -14.88 -61.06
C GLY A 2 -21.25 -14.43 -59.61
N THR A 3 -20.66 -15.20 -58.69
CA THR A 3 -20.53 -14.82 -57.28
C THR A 3 -19.70 -13.53 -57.14
N PRO A 4 -20.12 -12.54 -56.34
CA PRO A 4 -19.41 -11.28 -56.23
C PRO A 4 -18.06 -11.52 -55.52
N LYS A 5 -16.96 -11.19 -56.20
CA LYS A 5 -15.62 -11.12 -55.59
C LYS A 5 -15.69 -10.11 -54.44
N LYS A 6 -15.49 -10.58 -53.20
CA LYS A 6 -15.20 -9.71 -52.04
C LYS A 6 -14.00 -8.83 -52.40
N ILE A 7 -14.25 -7.55 -52.64
CA ILE A 7 -13.20 -6.55 -52.79
C ILE A 7 -12.46 -6.49 -51.45
N ARG A 8 -11.25 -7.06 -51.39
CA ARG A 8 -10.31 -6.80 -50.28
C ARG A 8 -10.08 -5.30 -50.26
N LYS A 9 -10.68 -4.60 -49.28
CA LYS A 9 -10.35 -3.19 -49.00
C LYS A 9 -8.83 -3.08 -48.93
N LYS A 10 -8.22 -2.29 -49.81
CA LYS A 10 -6.79 -1.95 -49.72
C LYS A 10 -6.60 -1.31 -48.35
N LEU A 11 -6.00 -2.04 -47.41
CA LEU A 11 -5.59 -1.46 -46.14
C LEU A 11 -4.59 -0.35 -46.44
N THR A 12 -4.74 0.80 -45.78
CA THR A 12 -3.77 1.89 -45.92
C THR A 12 -2.40 1.42 -45.40
N PRO A 13 -1.28 1.99 -45.88
CA PRO A 13 0.06 1.66 -45.39
C PRO A 13 0.16 1.72 -43.87
N GLU A 14 -0.51 2.67 -43.23
CA GLU A 14 -0.54 2.84 -41.77
C GLU A 14 -1.32 1.72 -41.07
N THR A 15 -2.42 1.27 -41.66
CA THR A 15 -3.23 0.19 -41.08
C THR A 15 -2.53 -1.16 -41.22
N GLN A 16 -1.83 -1.37 -42.35
CA GLN A 16 -0.96 -2.53 -42.54
C GLN A 16 0.19 -2.51 -41.52
N PHE A 17 0.89 -1.38 -41.41
CA PHE A 17 1.96 -1.18 -40.43
C PHE A 17 1.47 -1.48 -39.00
N HIS A 18 0.34 -0.91 -38.58
CA HIS A 18 -0.24 -1.14 -37.27
C HIS A 18 -0.53 -2.63 -36.99
N SER A 19 -1.14 -3.31 -37.96
CA SER A 19 -1.50 -4.73 -37.83
C SER A 19 -0.26 -5.63 -37.71
N THR A 20 0.76 -5.36 -38.52
CA THR A 20 2.03 -6.12 -38.51
C THR A 20 2.83 -5.83 -37.24
N LEU A 21 2.87 -4.58 -36.80
CA LEU A 21 3.55 -4.19 -35.56
C LEU A 21 2.88 -4.82 -34.33
N THR A 22 1.55 -4.87 -34.29
CA THR A 22 0.82 -5.54 -33.21
C THR A 22 1.07 -7.05 -33.19
N LEU A 23 1.21 -7.67 -34.37
CA LEU A 23 1.57 -9.08 -34.48
C LEU A 23 2.97 -9.34 -33.91
N PHE A 24 3.96 -8.53 -34.28
CA PHE A 24 5.32 -8.63 -33.73
C PHE A 24 5.37 -8.37 -32.22
N SER A 25 4.53 -7.47 -31.71
CA SER A 25 4.35 -7.26 -30.26
C SER A 25 3.90 -8.52 -29.52
N LYS A 26 2.91 -9.23 -30.06
CA LYS A 26 2.41 -10.48 -29.46
C LYS A 26 3.46 -11.58 -29.45
N HIS A 27 4.29 -11.66 -30.48
CA HIS A 27 5.35 -12.66 -30.59
C HIS A 27 6.67 -12.23 -29.94
N LYS A 28 6.74 -11.00 -29.38
CA LYS A 28 7.97 -10.39 -28.87
C LYS A 28 9.14 -10.43 -29.87
N ASP A 29 8.83 -10.32 -31.16
CA ASP A 29 9.80 -10.38 -32.25
C ASP A 29 10.41 -8.99 -32.48
N LEU A 30 11.47 -8.73 -31.73
CA LEU A 30 12.19 -7.47 -31.72
C LEU A 30 12.89 -7.16 -33.06
N PRO A 31 13.69 -8.06 -33.66
CA PRO A 31 14.36 -7.79 -34.93
C PRO A 31 13.38 -7.45 -36.06
N ALA A 32 12.25 -8.18 -36.14
CA ALA A 32 11.24 -7.92 -37.16
C ALA A 32 10.55 -6.56 -36.97
N ALA A 33 10.27 -6.17 -35.72
CA ALA A 33 9.68 -4.86 -35.41
C ALA A 33 10.62 -3.69 -35.77
N ILE A 34 11.93 -3.85 -35.57
CA ILE A 34 12.93 -2.84 -35.95
C ILE A 34 13.01 -2.70 -37.48
N SER A 35 13.09 -3.81 -38.21
CA SER A 35 13.13 -3.78 -39.67
C SER A 35 11.87 -3.15 -40.26
N LEU A 36 10.71 -3.44 -39.67
CA LEU A 36 9.44 -2.82 -40.06
C LEU A 36 9.44 -1.30 -39.82
N TYR A 37 10.00 -0.84 -38.70
CA TYR A 37 10.15 0.58 -38.39
C TYR A 37 11.08 1.30 -39.38
N GLU A 38 12.25 0.72 -39.69
CA GLU A 38 13.18 1.28 -40.68
C GLU A 38 12.57 1.34 -42.08
N SER A 39 11.81 0.31 -42.46
CA SER A 39 11.04 0.31 -43.70
C SER A 39 9.97 1.41 -43.71
N ALA A 40 9.30 1.67 -42.58
CA ALA A 40 8.31 2.74 -42.49
C ALA A 40 8.94 4.14 -42.58
N LEU A 41 10.15 4.32 -42.03
CA LEU A 41 10.93 5.55 -42.19
C LEU A 41 11.29 5.82 -43.65
N SER A 42 11.83 4.81 -44.35
CA SER A 42 12.19 4.96 -45.78
C SER A 42 10.98 5.21 -46.69
N GLN A 43 9.80 4.73 -46.29
CA GLN A 43 8.54 4.93 -47.02
C GLN A 43 7.77 6.20 -46.61
N ASN A 44 8.31 7.03 -45.71
CA ASN A 44 7.63 8.21 -45.14
C ASN A 44 6.21 7.91 -44.62
N THR A 45 6.02 6.74 -43.99
CA THR A 45 4.73 6.36 -43.43
C THR A 45 4.42 7.24 -42.21
N ARG A 46 3.20 7.78 -42.11
CA ARG A 46 2.80 8.58 -40.95
C ARG A 46 2.70 7.70 -39.70
N LEU A 47 3.62 7.92 -38.77
CA LEU A 47 3.59 7.27 -37.46
C LEU A 47 2.70 8.06 -36.50
N ASN A 48 1.94 7.35 -35.68
CA ASN A 48 1.10 7.93 -34.64
C ASN A 48 1.59 7.51 -33.25
N HIS A 49 1.01 8.12 -32.23
CA HIS A 49 1.34 7.83 -30.83
C HIS A 49 1.24 6.33 -30.46
N ASN A 50 0.25 5.60 -30.98
CA ASN A 50 0.09 4.17 -30.68
C ASN A 50 1.23 3.33 -31.28
N HIS A 51 1.73 3.70 -32.46
CA HIS A 51 2.87 3.04 -33.07
C HIS A 51 4.12 3.18 -32.19
N PHE A 52 4.40 4.40 -31.70
CA PHE A 52 5.53 4.63 -30.80
C PHE A 52 5.39 3.89 -29.48
N ASN A 53 4.21 3.83 -28.87
CA ASN A 53 4.03 3.09 -27.62
C ASN A 53 4.25 1.58 -27.78
N ILE A 54 3.77 0.98 -28.88
CA ILE A 54 4.01 -0.44 -29.16
C ILE A 54 5.51 -0.67 -29.40
N LEU A 55 6.16 0.19 -30.18
CA LEU A 55 7.58 0.12 -30.46
C LEU A 55 8.44 0.31 -29.20
N LEU A 56 8.13 1.28 -28.35
CA LEU A 56 8.86 1.54 -27.10
C LEU A 56 8.69 0.42 -26.07
N TYR A 57 7.53 -0.23 -26.06
CA TYR A 57 7.30 -1.41 -25.23
C TYR A 57 8.06 -2.65 -25.73
N LEU A 58 8.18 -2.80 -27.05
CA LEU A 58 8.89 -3.91 -27.71
C LEU A 58 10.41 -3.74 -27.72
N CYS A 59 10.89 -2.52 -27.95
CA CYS A 59 12.25 -2.29 -28.45
C CYS A 59 13.26 -1.94 -27.37
N SER A 60 14.33 -2.73 -27.33
CA SER A 60 15.64 -2.38 -26.76
C SER A 60 16.41 -1.33 -27.60
N ILE A 61 15.73 -0.41 -28.29
CA ILE A 61 16.31 0.76 -28.99
C ILE A 61 15.43 2.00 -28.71
N GLY A 62 14.74 1.99 -27.56
CA GLY A 62 13.68 2.96 -27.25
C GLY A 62 14.12 4.43 -27.34
N PHE A 63 15.41 4.72 -27.14
CA PHE A 63 15.94 6.08 -27.24
C PHE A 63 15.75 6.71 -28.63
N ARG A 64 16.12 6.00 -29.71
CA ARG A 64 16.00 6.55 -31.08
C ARG A 64 14.55 6.79 -31.48
N MET A 65 13.65 5.93 -31.00
CA MET A 65 12.21 6.02 -31.28
C MET A 65 11.56 7.13 -30.47
N PHE A 66 12.01 7.34 -29.24
CA PHE A 66 11.57 8.43 -28.37
C PHE A 66 12.01 9.80 -28.91
N ASP A 67 13.27 9.96 -29.29
CA ASP A 67 13.77 11.18 -29.94
C ASP A 67 13.03 11.46 -31.25
N HIS A 68 12.78 10.42 -32.06
CA HIS A 68 12.01 10.57 -33.28
C HIS A 68 10.58 11.05 -32.99
N MET A 69 9.90 10.46 -32.01
CA MET A 69 8.55 10.86 -31.57
C MET A 69 8.49 12.34 -31.17
N LEU A 70 9.49 12.83 -30.43
CA LEU A 70 9.60 14.24 -30.06
C LEU A 70 9.89 15.12 -31.28
N SER A 71 10.78 14.70 -32.19
CA SER A 71 11.16 15.49 -33.37
C SER A 71 10.02 15.71 -34.36
N ILE A 72 9.04 14.79 -34.40
CA ILE A 72 7.83 14.91 -35.23
C ILE A 72 6.66 15.57 -34.49
N GLY A 73 6.88 16.08 -33.28
CA GLY A 73 5.88 16.83 -32.51
C GLY A 73 4.77 15.98 -31.88
N ILE A 74 4.96 14.67 -31.72
CA ILE A 74 4.00 13.83 -31.00
C ILE A 74 4.29 13.93 -29.51
N LEU A 75 3.32 14.41 -28.73
CA LEU A 75 3.44 14.52 -27.29
C LEU A 75 3.57 13.13 -26.64
N PRO A 76 4.57 12.90 -25.78
CA PRO A 76 4.71 11.65 -25.05
C PRO A 76 3.61 11.50 -24.00
N ASN A 77 3.35 10.27 -23.56
CA ASN A 77 2.54 10.01 -22.36
C ASN A 77 3.41 9.41 -21.24
N GLU A 78 2.85 9.21 -20.05
CA GLU A 78 3.59 8.66 -18.91
C GLU A 78 4.24 7.31 -19.23
N ALA A 79 3.55 6.40 -19.93
CA ALA A 79 4.11 5.10 -20.30
C ALA A 79 5.25 5.22 -21.33
N THR A 80 5.14 6.16 -22.28
CA THR A 80 6.18 6.48 -23.27
C THR A 80 7.46 6.93 -22.56
N ILE A 81 7.35 7.84 -21.59
CA ILE A 81 8.50 8.39 -20.87
C ILE A 81 9.08 7.34 -19.91
N THR A 82 8.23 6.60 -19.19
CA THR A 82 8.66 5.47 -18.34
C THR A 82 9.41 4.42 -19.17
N ALA A 83 8.93 4.06 -20.37
CA ALA A 83 9.61 3.12 -21.27
C ALA A 83 10.96 3.67 -21.78
N GLY A 84 11.01 4.96 -22.14
CA GLY A 84 12.26 5.63 -22.51
C GLY A 84 13.29 5.63 -21.37
N ALA A 85 12.86 5.92 -20.15
CA ALA A 85 13.71 5.92 -18.94
C ALA A 85 14.19 4.51 -18.55
N LEU A 86 13.33 3.50 -18.71
CA LEU A 86 13.65 2.11 -18.39
C LEU A 86 14.71 1.52 -19.34
N TYR A 87 14.66 1.83 -20.64
CA TYR A 87 15.63 1.27 -21.59
C TYR A 87 17.08 1.71 -21.31
N LEU A 88 17.28 2.97 -20.92
CA LEU A 88 18.59 3.47 -20.50
C LEU A 88 19.16 2.72 -19.27
N ALA A 89 18.43 1.75 -18.68
CA ALA A 89 18.82 0.99 -17.49
C ALA A 89 19.49 -0.34 -17.77
N LEU A 90 19.32 -0.93 -18.96
CA LEU A 90 19.77 -2.29 -19.21
C LEU A 90 21.31 -2.34 -19.29
N PRO A 91 21.99 -3.12 -18.43
CA PRO A 91 23.44 -3.34 -18.50
C PRO A 91 23.87 -4.00 -19.82
N LEU A 92 22.92 -4.57 -20.55
CA LEU A 92 23.09 -5.30 -21.80
C LEU A 92 22.98 -4.45 -23.07
N ALA A 93 22.90 -3.11 -22.98
CA ALA A 93 23.19 -2.23 -24.13
C ALA A 93 24.70 -2.23 -24.42
N VAL A 94 25.24 -3.43 -24.62
CA VAL A 94 26.55 -3.68 -25.20
C VAL A 94 26.45 -3.20 -26.65
N THR A 95 27.49 -2.48 -27.07
CA THR A 95 27.84 -2.17 -28.46
C THR A 95 26.99 -1.13 -29.23
N TRP A 96 27.43 0.15 -29.15
CA TRP A 96 27.75 1.05 -30.27
C TRP A 96 27.26 2.51 -30.27
N LEU A 97 26.53 3.03 -29.29
CA LEU A 97 26.40 4.51 -29.15
C LEU A 97 26.28 4.94 -27.68
N ARG A 98 27.39 5.49 -27.17
CA ARG A 98 27.61 6.10 -25.84
C ARG A 98 27.94 5.11 -24.70
N PRO A 99 29.19 5.11 -24.21
CA PRO A 99 29.47 4.63 -22.87
C PRO A 99 29.02 5.71 -21.90
N ARG A 100 27.91 5.49 -21.18
CA ARG A 100 27.58 6.04 -19.84
C ARG A 100 26.09 5.83 -19.56
N GLY A 101 25.79 5.03 -18.54
CA GLY A 101 24.52 5.12 -17.83
C GLY A 101 24.45 6.48 -17.13
N ASP A 102 23.87 7.46 -17.82
CA ASP A 102 23.59 8.80 -17.32
C ASP A 102 22.21 8.79 -16.64
N TRP A 103 22.19 8.36 -15.38
CA TRP A 103 20.97 8.30 -14.57
C TRP A 103 20.45 9.68 -14.21
N ASP A 104 21.34 10.68 -14.23
CA ASP A 104 20.99 12.09 -14.10
C ASP A 104 20.11 12.51 -15.28
N TYR A 105 20.42 12.05 -16.49
CA TYR A 105 19.56 12.26 -17.66
C TYR A 105 18.19 11.58 -17.50
N LYS A 106 18.11 10.37 -16.94
CA LYS A 106 16.82 9.71 -16.70
C LYS A 106 15.95 10.47 -15.70
N PHE A 107 16.54 10.87 -14.58
CA PHE A 107 15.82 11.65 -13.60
C PHE A 107 15.43 13.01 -14.20
N GLY A 108 16.27 13.58 -15.06
CA GLY A 108 15.95 14.74 -15.90
C GLY A 108 14.75 14.53 -16.83
N LEU A 109 14.57 13.35 -17.44
CA LEU A 109 13.38 13.02 -18.24
C LEU A 109 12.12 12.97 -17.37
N VAL A 110 12.20 12.41 -16.17
CA VAL A 110 11.08 12.35 -15.22
C VAL A 110 10.70 13.75 -14.73
N LYS A 111 11.69 14.59 -14.37
CA LYS A 111 11.47 16.01 -14.07
C LYS A 111 10.84 16.77 -15.26
N GLY A 112 11.24 16.40 -16.48
CA GLY A 112 10.71 16.97 -17.71
C GLY A 112 9.24 16.65 -18.00
N MET A 113 8.62 15.70 -17.31
CA MET A 113 7.20 15.32 -17.50
C MET A 113 6.24 16.48 -17.23
N GLU A 114 6.57 17.34 -16.26
CA GLU A 114 5.75 18.50 -15.90
C GLU A 114 5.56 19.46 -17.09
N LYS A 115 6.60 19.61 -17.94
CA LYS A 115 6.54 20.44 -19.15
C LYS A 115 5.48 19.98 -20.15
N TYR A 116 5.11 18.70 -20.08
CA TYR A 116 4.09 18.09 -20.93
C TYR A 116 2.75 17.92 -20.20
N ASN A 117 2.61 18.46 -18.99
CA ASN A 117 1.45 18.28 -18.11
C ASN A 117 1.16 16.80 -17.81
N ILE A 118 2.22 16.00 -17.66
CA ILE A 118 2.17 14.57 -17.34
C ILE A 118 2.60 14.40 -15.89
N PHE A 119 1.78 13.69 -15.11
CA PHE A 119 2.12 13.33 -13.74
C PHE A 119 2.89 12.00 -13.71
N PRO A 120 4.14 11.99 -13.22
CA PRO A 120 4.90 10.75 -13.05
C PRO A 120 4.25 9.84 -12.01
N LYS A 121 4.48 8.54 -12.16
CA LYS A 121 4.05 7.51 -11.22
C LYS A 121 5.25 6.90 -10.52
N LEU A 122 5.03 6.07 -9.49
CA LEU A 122 6.10 5.34 -8.78
C LEU A 122 7.07 4.66 -9.76
N ARG A 123 6.52 3.84 -10.67
CA ARG A 123 7.26 3.16 -11.75
C ARG A 123 8.12 4.05 -12.65
N SER A 124 7.83 5.36 -12.73
CA SER A 124 8.63 6.31 -13.50
C SER A 124 9.93 6.65 -12.79
N TYR A 125 9.94 6.63 -11.45
CA TYR A 125 11.08 6.93 -10.60
C TYR A 125 11.94 5.71 -10.30
N ASP A 126 11.33 4.52 -10.17
CA ASP A 126 12.01 3.27 -9.80
C ASP A 126 13.35 3.06 -10.52
N PRO A 127 13.45 3.20 -11.86
CA PRO A 127 14.71 2.93 -12.55
C PRO A 127 15.85 3.89 -12.20
N ALA A 128 15.53 5.13 -11.84
CA ALA A 128 16.54 6.11 -11.40
C ALA A 128 16.89 5.87 -9.93
N LEU A 129 15.89 5.70 -9.07
CA LEU A 129 16.05 5.50 -7.64
C LEU A 129 16.88 4.25 -7.34
N PHE A 130 16.47 3.09 -7.87
CA PHE A 130 17.17 1.83 -7.61
C PHE A 130 18.60 1.86 -8.10
N CYS A 131 18.88 2.48 -9.24
CA CYS A 131 20.25 2.55 -9.74
C CYS A 131 21.14 3.47 -8.90
N PHE A 132 20.66 4.64 -8.47
CA PHE A 132 21.42 5.48 -7.55
C PHE A 132 21.71 4.75 -6.24
N CYS A 133 20.75 3.95 -5.74
CA CYS A 133 20.96 3.10 -4.57
C CYS A 133 22.00 1.99 -4.84
N GLU A 134 21.92 1.29 -5.99
CA GLU A 134 22.88 0.23 -6.37
C GLU A 134 24.31 0.74 -6.55
N LYS A 135 24.47 1.99 -6.97
CA LYS A 135 25.77 2.66 -7.12
C LYS A 135 26.25 3.34 -5.84
N SER A 136 25.50 3.24 -4.75
CA SER A 136 25.73 3.94 -3.49
C SER A 136 25.82 5.47 -3.63
N GLU A 137 25.14 6.06 -4.63
CA GLU A 137 25.04 7.51 -4.85
C GLU A 137 23.89 8.10 -4.00
N ALA A 138 24.08 8.12 -2.67
CA ALA A 138 23.04 8.46 -1.68
C ALA A 138 22.35 9.81 -1.91
N GLU A 139 23.11 10.89 -2.11
CA GLU A 139 22.55 12.25 -2.26
C GLU A 139 21.61 12.34 -3.46
N LYS A 140 21.94 11.67 -4.57
CA LYS A 140 21.06 11.63 -5.74
C LYS A 140 19.83 10.77 -5.53
N ALA A 141 19.96 9.67 -4.80
CA ALA A 141 18.80 8.87 -4.40
C ALA A 141 17.84 9.69 -3.51
N TYR A 142 18.38 10.53 -2.61
CA TYR A 142 17.57 11.44 -1.79
C TYR A 142 16.92 12.55 -2.62
N GLU A 143 17.61 13.07 -3.63
CA GLU A 143 17.04 14.06 -4.57
C GLU A 143 15.83 13.47 -5.33
N VAL A 144 15.91 12.19 -5.73
CA VAL A 144 14.79 11.47 -6.33
C VAL A 144 13.61 11.38 -5.38
N GLU A 145 13.85 10.95 -4.13
CA GLU A 145 12.81 10.90 -3.10
C GLU A 145 12.15 12.27 -2.87
N GLU A 146 12.95 13.32 -2.73
CA GLU A 146 12.44 14.67 -2.47
C GLU A 146 11.51 15.12 -3.60
N HIS A 147 11.90 14.86 -4.85
CA HIS A 147 11.05 15.14 -6.00
C HIS A 147 9.79 14.29 -6.05
N MET A 148 9.85 13.01 -5.65
CA MET A 148 8.65 12.17 -5.51
C MET A 148 7.68 12.78 -4.50
N GLY A 149 8.20 13.26 -3.37
CA GLY A 149 7.43 13.96 -2.34
C GLY A 149 6.77 15.25 -2.85
N MET A 150 7.50 16.07 -3.61
CA MET A 150 6.96 17.31 -4.20
C MET A 150 5.79 17.05 -5.17
N VAL A 151 5.87 15.97 -5.95
CA VAL A 151 4.84 15.59 -6.93
C VAL A 151 3.69 14.79 -6.29
N GLY A 152 3.83 14.38 -5.02
CA GLY A 152 2.84 13.59 -4.31
C GLY A 152 2.88 12.09 -4.64
N VAL A 153 4.00 11.58 -5.15
CA VAL A 153 4.22 10.14 -5.34
C VAL A 153 4.67 9.53 -4.03
N SER A 154 3.89 8.59 -3.50
CA SER A 154 4.21 7.87 -2.27
C SER A 154 5.13 6.67 -2.56
N LEU A 155 6.11 6.46 -1.69
CA LEU A 155 7.02 5.31 -1.74
C LEU A 155 6.34 4.05 -1.20
N GLU A 156 6.69 2.89 -1.77
CA GLU A 156 6.34 1.58 -1.24
C GLU A 156 7.55 0.94 -0.53
N GLU A 157 7.38 -0.28 0.02
CA GLU A 157 8.45 -0.97 0.75
C GLU A 157 9.75 -1.12 -0.08
N PRO A 158 9.72 -1.53 -1.36
CA PRO A 158 10.96 -1.77 -2.12
C PRO A 158 11.82 -0.52 -2.25
N GLU A 159 11.20 0.63 -2.52
CA GLU A 159 11.91 1.90 -2.67
C GLU A 159 12.48 2.39 -1.34
N ILE A 160 11.70 2.26 -0.25
CA ILE A 160 12.17 2.60 1.09
C ILE A 160 13.31 1.67 1.52
N ALA A 161 13.24 0.38 1.19
CA ALA A 161 14.28 -0.59 1.51
C ALA A 161 15.60 -0.31 0.77
N ALA A 162 15.53 0.13 -0.50
CA ALA A 162 16.70 0.54 -1.27
C ALA A 162 17.33 1.82 -0.70
N LEU A 163 16.51 2.82 -0.37
CA LEU A 163 16.94 4.05 0.27
C LEU A 163 17.53 3.83 1.67
N LEU A 164 16.93 2.93 2.45
CA LEU A 164 17.45 2.49 3.73
C LEU A 164 18.82 1.84 3.54
N LYS A 165 18.97 0.91 2.60
CA LYS A 165 20.23 0.23 2.32
C LYS A 165 21.36 1.19 2.01
N VAL A 166 21.16 2.14 1.09
CA VAL A 166 22.21 3.12 0.75
C VAL A 166 22.52 4.07 1.92
N SER A 167 21.53 4.36 2.79
CA SER A 167 21.75 5.15 4.01
C SER A 167 22.59 4.38 5.04
N VAL A 168 22.39 3.07 5.14
CA VAL A 168 23.19 2.19 6.00
C VAL A 168 24.62 2.11 5.50
N GLU A 169 24.82 1.91 4.19
CA GLU A 169 26.15 1.86 3.58
C GLU A 169 26.93 3.17 3.73
N THR A 170 26.24 4.32 3.67
CA THR A 170 26.85 5.64 3.85
C THR A 170 26.94 6.10 5.30
N GLY A 171 26.41 5.32 6.25
CA GLY A 171 26.45 5.65 7.67
C GLY A 171 25.54 6.83 8.08
N ASN A 172 24.56 7.21 7.25
CA ASN A 172 23.71 8.37 7.51
C ASN A 172 22.58 8.03 8.49
N GLY A 173 22.84 8.17 9.79
CA GLY A 173 21.90 7.83 10.85
C GLY A 173 20.59 8.62 10.83
N GLU A 174 20.59 9.88 10.39
CA GLU A 174 19.36 10.68 10.29
C GLU A 174 18.42 10.09 9.23
N ARG A 175 18.97 9.77 8.05
CA ARG A 175 18.22 9.16 6.95
C ARG A 175 17.72 7.77 7.33
N VAL A 176 18.56 6.94 7.95
CA VAL A 176 18.14 5.62 8.47
C VAL A 176 16.96 5.76 9.44
N TYR A 177 17.03 6.68 10.40
CA TYR A 177 15.92 6.94 11.32
C TYR A 177 14.63 7.30 10.58
N GLY A 178 14.73 8.22 9.61
CA GLY A 178 13.60 8.62 8.76
C GLY A 178 12.96 7.45 8.02
N TYR A 179 13.78 6.58 7.40
CA TYR A 179 13.28 5.43 6.64
C TYR A 179 12.65 4.35 7.52
N LEU A 180 13.16 4.12 8.73
CA LEU A 180 12.50 3.20 9.69
C LEU A 180 11.08 3.68 10.05
N HIS A 181 10.87 5.00 10.19
CA HIS A 181 9.53 5.56 10.40
C HIS A 181 8.66 5.46 9.15
N LYS A 182 9.23 5.63 7.94
CA LYS A 182 8.49 5.43 6.69
C LYS A 182 8.05 3.96 6.52
N LEU A 183 8.93 2.99 6.80
CA LEU A 183 8.59 1.56 6.79
C LEU A 183 7.44 1.24 7.74
N ARG A 184 7.45 1.79 8.95
CA ARG A 184 6.34 1.65 9.90
C ARG A 184 4.99 2.13 9.33
N ASN A 185 5.02 3.17 8.50
CA ASN A 185 3.81 3.76 7.94
C ASN A 185 3.28 2.95 6.75
N VAL A 186 4.18 2.40 5.92
CA VAL A 186 3.86 1.70 4.66
C VAL A 186 3.51 0.22 4.86
N GLY A 187 4.13 -0.49 5.81
CA GLY A 187 3.97 -1.94 5.99
C GLY A 187 3.59 -2.37 7.42
N ARG A 188 2.95 -3.54 7.53
CA ARG A 188 2.71 -4.24 8.82
C ARG A 188 3.98 -4.95 9.28
N CYS A 189 4.44 -5.85 8.43
CA CYS A 189 5.72 -6.53 8.52
C CYS A 189 6.58 -6.10 7.34
N VAL A 190 7.89 -6.20 7.52
CA VAL A 190 8.86 -5.98 6.45
C VAL A 190 9.25 -7.32 5.83
N SER A 191 9.62 -7.32 4.56
CA SER A 191 10.25 -8.47 3.92
C SER A 191 11.57 -8.85 4.60
N GLU A 192 11.98 -10.10 4.42
CA GLU A 192 13.24 -10.62 4.98
C GLU A 192 14.47 -9.83 4.49
N SER A 193 14.46 -9.37 3.24
CA SER A 193 15.50 -8.50 2.69
C SER A 193 15.58 -7.16 3.42
N THR A 194 14.43 -6.55 3.70
CA THR A 194 14.36 -5.29 4.44
C THR A 194 14.77 -5.49 5.89
N ALA A 195 14.33 -6.58 6.53
CA ALA A 195 14.74 -6.95 7.89
C ALA A 195 16.26 -7.08 8.00
N LYS A 196 16.90 -7.73 7.03
CA LYS A 196 18.36 -7.84 6.97
C LYS A 196 19.05 -6.48 6.88
N ASN A 197 18.56 -5.55 6.04
CA ASN A 197 19.14 -4.20 5.98
C ASN A 197 19.03 -3.46 7.33
N ILE A 198 17.96 -3.70 8.09
CA ILE A 198 17.77 -3.14 9.43
C ILE A 198 18.76 -3.78 10.42
N GLU A 199 18.94 -5.10 10.37
CA GLU A 199 19.92 -5.81 11.19
C GLU A 199 21.36 -5.33 10.89
N ASP A 200 21.71 -5.19 9.60
CA ASP A 200 23.01 -4.72 9.16
C ASP A 200 23.32 -3.31 9.68
N TRP A 201 22.31 -2.42 9.77
CA TRP A 201 22.46 -1.12 10.43
C TRP A 201 22.85 -1.27 11.89
N PHE A 202 22.02 -1.95 12.68
CA PHE A 202 22.20 -2.04 14.13
C PHE A 202 23.45 -2.84 14.53
N CYS A 203 23.87 -3.80 13.71
CA CYS A 203 25.15 -4.51 13.87
C CYS A 203 26.36 -3.68 13.39
N GLY A 204 26.14 -2.60 12.65
CA GLY A 204 27.18 -1.74 12.09
C GLY A 204 27.73 -0.74 13.10
N GLY A 205 29.00 -0.39 12.95
CA GLY A 205 29.68 0.56 13.86
C GLY A 205 29.06 1.97 13.85
N ALA A 206 28.50 2.41 12.71
CA ALA A 206 27.84 3.72 12.61
C ALA A 206 26.62 3.84 13.54
N ALA A 207 25.88 2.75 13.77
CA ALA A 207 24.73 2.75 14.66
C ALA A 207 25.11 2.94 16.14
N CYS A 208 26.34 2.60 16.53
CA CYS A 208 26.82 2.76 17.90
C CYS A 208 27.11 4.22 18.26
N GLU A 209 27.44 5.02 17.26
CA GLU A 209 27.85 6.42 17.42
C GLU A 209 26.68 7.41 17.34
N VAL A 210 25.57 7.00 16.74
CA VAL A 210 24.37 7.83 16.61
C VAL A 210 23.58 7.85 17.92
N GLY A 211 23.13 9.03 18.32
CA GLY A 211 22.24 9.21 19.47
C GLY A 211 22.81 10.07 20.59
N GLU A 212 21.91 10.48 21.48
CA GLU A 212 22.22 11.36 22.60
C GLU A 212 22.36 10.53 23.89
N ALA A 213 23.50 10.66 24.57
CA ALA A 213 23.73 10.02 25.86
C ALA A 213 22.89 10.68 26.98
N ASN A 214 22.70 12.00 26.90
CA ASN A 214 21.92 12.77 27.87
C ASN A 214 20.56 13.10 27.26
N TRP A 215 19.56 12.26 27.55
CA TRP A 215 18.19 12.42 27.05
C TRP A 215 17.20 12.55 28.20
N ASP A 216 16.14 13.33 27.99
CA ASP A 216 15.09 13.54 28.99
C ASP A 216 14.01 12.47 28.90
N SER A 217 14.07 11.51 29.83
CA SER A 217 13.10 10.41 29.88
C SER A 217 11.66 10.84 30.09
N SER A 218 11.42 11.96 30.77
CA SER A 218 10.08 12.47 31.03
C SER A 218 9.46 13.03 29.74
N ARG A 219 10.24 13.77 28.95
CA ARG A 219 9.82 14.29 27.64
C ARG A 219 9.53 13.17 26.66
N VAL A 220 10.38 12.14 26.59
CA VAL A 220 10.18 11.04 25.65
C VAL A 220 8.93 10.23 26.01
N LYS A 221 8.68 9.93 27.29
CA LYS A 221 7.45 9.26 27.74
C LYS A 221 6.20 10.06 27.37
N LYS A 222 6.23 11.39 27.55
CA LYS A 222 5.13 12.28 27.16
C LYS A 222 4.86 12.24 25.65
N LEU A 223 5.92 12.21 24.83
CA LEU A 223 5.79 12.10 23.38
C LEU A 223 5.27 10.73 22.93
N VAL A 224 5.66 9.65 23.60
CA VAL A 224 5.09 8.31 23.31
C VAL A 224 3.59 8.29 23.56
N LEU A 225 3.14 8.85 24.69
CA LEU A 225 1.72 8.94 25.00
C LEU A 225 0.99 9.86 24.00
N GLY A 226 1.55 11.04 23.71
CA GLY A 226 0.98 11.99 22.76
C GLY A 226 0.89 11.47 21.32
N ASN A 227 1.80 10.59 20.92
CA ASN A 227 1.80 9.90 19.63
C ASN A 227 0.97 8.61 19.61
N GLY A 228 0.17 8.35 20.66
CA GLY A 228 -0.70 7.19 20.74
C GLY A 228 -0.02 5.84 20.90
N GLY A 229 1.22 5.83 21.41
CA GLY A 229 2.01 4.63 21.71
C GLY A 229 2.97 4.21 20.60
N GLY A 230 4.13 3.65 21.00
CA GLY A 230 5.08 3.00 20.10
C GLY A 230 5.96 3.91 19.24
N ARG A 231 5.97 5.25 19.45
CA ARG A 231 7.02 6.17 18.96
C ARG A 231 7.14 7.43 19.78
N HIS A 232 8.35 7.98 19.82
CA HIS A 232 8.61 9.33 20.32
C HIS A 232 9.00 10.33 19.23
N GLY A 233 9.69 9.90 18.17
CA GLY A 233 10.06 10.78 17.04
C GLY A 233 11.12 11.84 17.39
N GLN A 234 12.11 11.50 18.22
CA GLN A 234 13.16 12.43 18.68
C GLN A 234 14.56 12.07 18.15
N GLY A 235 14.65 11.20 17.15
CA GLY A 235 15.93 10.64 16.69
C GLY A 235 16.41 9.48 17.57
N TRP A 236 17.70 9.19 17.52
CA TRP A 236 18.35 8.10 18.24
C TRP A 236 18.56 8.44 19.72
N ILE A 237 18.24 7.50 20.61
CA ILE A 237 18.38 7.65 22.06
C ILE A 237 19.39 6.63 22.58
N GLY A 238 20.31 7.08 23.44
CA GLY A 238 21.40 6.26 23.96
C GLY A 238 22.66 6.34 23.09
N LYS A 239 23.73 5.71 23.57
CA LYS A 239 25.00 5.53 22.86
C LYS A 239 25.59 4.16 23.19
N GLY A 240 26.37 3.61 22.25
CA GLY A 240 27.08 2.33 22.42
C GLY A 240 26.50 1.21 21.55
N GLY A 241 27.04 0.00 21.77
CA GLY A 241 26.68 -1.17 20.98
C GLY A 241 25.22 -1.59 21.15
N TRP A 242 24.58 -1.93 20.03
CA TRP A 242 23.22 -2.49 20.01
C TRP A 242 23.26 -4.02 20.19
N ASP A 243 22.38 -4.55 21.04
CA ASP A 243 22.16 -5.99 21.19
C ASP A 243 21.00 -6.43 20.28
N VAL A 244 21.34 -6.92 19.09
CA VAL A 244 20.38 -7.28 18.05
C VAL A 244 20.08 -8.78 18.12
N ARG A 245 18.80 -9.13 18.30
CA ARG A 245 18.37 -10.54 18.39
C ARG A 245 17.05 -10.76 17.66
N ARG A 246 16.97 -11.87 16.91
CA ARG A 246 15.68 -12.39 16.39
C ARG A 246 14.97 -13.13 17.51
N ALA A 247 13.70 -12.80 17.71
CA ALA A 247 12.91 -13.29 18.84
C ALA A 247 11.46 -13.54 18.43
N THR A 248 10.73 -14.28 19.25
CA THR A 248 9.28 -14.47 19.11
C THR A 248 8.56 -13.66 20.17
N VAL A 249 7.28 -13.39 19.93
CA VAL A 249 6.40 -12.73 20.91
C VAL A 249 5.45 -13.78 21.44
N ASP A 250 5.39 -13.93 22.75
CA ASP A 250 4.36 -14.75 23.37
C ASP A 250 3.00 -14.03 23.23
N LEU A 251 2.06 -14.67 22.55
CA LEU A 251 0.74 -14.12 22.27
C LEU A 251 -0.07 -13.86 23.54
N SER A 252 0.18 -14.63 24.61
CA SER A 252 -0.59 -14.52 25.86
C SER A 252 -0.13 -13.36 26.74
N SER A 253 1.18 -13.18 26.91
CA SER A 253 1.75 -12.07 27.70
C SER A 253 2.07 -10.81 26.88
N CYS A 254 2.12 -10.93 25.55
CA CYS A 254 2.61 -9.91 24.60
C CYS A 254 4.07 -9.51 24.85
N GLN A 255 4.84 -10.38 25.51
CA GLN A 255 6.24 -10.12 25.83
C GLN A 255 7.15 -10.67 24.74
N CYS A 256 8.18 -9.90 24.41
CA CYS A 256 9.28 -10.36 23.57
C CYS A 256 10.11 -11.40 24.33
N SER A 257 10.33 -12.57 23.72
CA SER A 257 11.10 -13.66 24.33
C SER A 257 12.58 -13.34 24.57
N SER A 258 13.08 -12.26 23.94
CA SER A 258 14.48 -11.83 24.04
C SER A 258 14.71 -10.80 25.15
N CYS A 259 13.95 -9.72 25.16
CA CYS A 259 14.15 -8.61 26.11
C CYS A 259 13.13 -8.58 27.26
N GLY A 260 12.12 -9.47 27.27
CA GLY A 260 11.05 -9.48 28.28
C GLY A 260 10.06 -8.30 28.19
N GLU A 261 10.34 -7.35 27.30
CA GLU A 261 9.54 -6.15 27.11
C GLU A 261 8.19 -6.44 26.45
N ARG A 262 7.13 -5.81 26.97
CA ARG A 262 5.76 -5.97 26.46
C ARG A 262 5.44 -5.06 25.28
N LEU A 263 5.08 -5.60 24.12
CA LEU A 263 4.66 -4.79 22.97
C LEU A 263 3.40 -3.97 23.30
N VAL A 264 3.33 -2.74 22.79
CA VAL A 264 2.22 -1.82 23.05
C VAL A 264 1.16 -1.86 21.96
N CYS A 265 -0.04 -1.44 22.31
CA CYS A 265 -1.13 -1.22 21.36
C CYS A 265 -1.10 0.25 20.92
N SER A 266 -0.78 0.54 19.66
CA SER A 266 -0.71 1.93 19.16
C SER A 266 -2.07 2.41 18.68
N VAL A 267 -2.95 2.85 19.58
CA VAL A 267 -4.35 3.18 19.26
C VAL A 267 -4.57 4.68 19.01
N ALA A 268 -3.83 5.58 19.66
CA ALA A 268 -4.29 6.98 19.71
C ALA A 268 -3.95 7.86 18.49
N ALA A 269 -2.91 7.55 17.70
CA ALA A 269 -2.53 8.38 16.55
C ALA A 269 -3.42 8.18 15.32
N LEU A 270 -4.12 7.06 15.22
CA LEU A 270 -4.91 6.70 14.04
C LEU A 270 -6.33 7.30 14.08
N ALA A 271 -6.87 7.56 15.27
CA ALA A 271 -8.25 8.05 15.43
C ALA A 271 -8.47 9.52 15.02
N MET A 272 -7.41 10.31 14.77
CA MET A 272 -7.54 11.78 14.64
C MET A 272 -7.64 12.34 13.22
N GLU A 273 -7.39 11.57 12.15
CA GLU A 273 -7.12 12.21 10.85
C GLU A 273 -8.27 12.25 9.82
N ARG A 274 -9.32 11.45 9.90
CA ARG A 274 -10.37 11.47 8.85
C ARG A 274 -11.76 11.12 9.39
N VAL A 275 -12.53 12.14 9.76
CA VAL A 275 -13.99 12.06 9.88
C VAL A 275 -14.60 12.53 8.57
N VAL A 276 -15.12 11.60 7.77
CA VAL A 276 -15.93 11.96 6.60
C VAL A 276 -17.32 12.35 7.09
N LYS A 277 -17.60 13.66 7.08
CA LYS A 277 -18.94 14.20 7.31
C LYS A 277 -19.74 14.16 6.01
N SER A 278 -20.68 13.24 5.89
CA SER A 278 -21.98 13.49 5.25
C SER A 278 -22.86 12.23 5.31
N ASN A 279 -24.13 12.43 5.66
CA ASN A 279 -25.25 11.47 5.72
C ASN A 279 -25.39 10.56 6.97
N PHE A 280 -24.59 10.76 8.02
CA PHE A 280 -24.63 9.93 9.24
C PHE A 280 -25.08 10.66 10.53
N SER A 281 -25.47 11.93 10.45
CA SER A 281 -25.71 12.74 11.66
C SER A 281 -26.79 12.18 12.59
N GLU A 282 -27.89 11.63 12.06
CA GLU A 282 -28.96 11.04 12.87
C GLU A 282 -28.48 9.80 13.65
N PHE A 283 -27.64 8.98 13.01
CA PHE A 283 -27.05 7.80 13.65
C PHE A 283 -25.96 8.19 14.65
N GLN A 284 -25.15 9.20 14.34
CA GLN A 284 -24.14 9.74 15.25
C GLN A 284 -24.80 10.32 16.52
N ASP A 285 -25.85 11.12 16.36
CA ASP A 285 -26.61 11.69 17.48
C ASP A 285 -27.31 10.60 18.31
N TRP A 286 -27.78 9.52 17.67
CA TRP A 286 -28.35 8.37 18.36
C TRP A 286 -27.29 7.61 19.15
N LEU A 287 -26.12 7.35 18.55
CA LEU A 287 -25.02 6.64 19.18
C LEU A 287 -24.45 7.41 20.38
N GLU A 288 -24.26 8.73 20.26
CA GLU A 288 -23.77 9.58 21.36
C GLU A 288 -24.69 9.52 22.59
N LYS A 289 -26.01 9.38 22.37
CA LYS A 289 -27.00 9.25 23.45
C LYS A 289 -27.03 7.86 24.09
N HIS A 290 -26.43 6.85 23.46
CA HIS A 290 -26.47 5.45 23.90
C HIS A 290 -25.07 4.81 24.00
N ALA A 291 -24.00 5.61 24.17
CA ALA A 291 -22.60 5.25 23.91
C ALA A 291 -21.94 4.21 24.85
N GLU A 292 -22.69 3.38 25.57
CA GLU A 292 -22.15 2.42 26.55
C GLU A 292 -21.92 1.00 25.99
N TYR A 293 -21.58 0.89 24.70
CA TYR A 293 -21.28 -0.41 24.08
C TYR A 293 -19.79 -0.72 24.14
N GLU A 294 -19.43 -2.01 24.24
CA GLU A 294 -18.04 -2.49 24.13
C GLU A 294 -17.78 -3.24 22.81
N ALA A 295 -18.84 -3.66 22.13
CA ALA A 295 -18.78 -4.38 20.87
C ALA A 295 -19.99 -4.06 20.00
N ILE A 296 -19.79 -4.17 18.69
CA ILE A 296 -20.81 -4.04 17.65
C ILE A 296 -20.84 -5.36 16.87
N VAL A 297 -22.04 -5.81 16.52
CA VAL A 297 -22.27 -7.04 15.76
C VAL A 297 -22.99 -6.69 14.47
N ASP A 298 -22.41 -7.07 13.34
CA ASP A 298 -23.10 -7.17 12.06
C ASP A 298 -24.06 -8.36 12.12
N GLY A 299 -25.35 -8.07 12.33
CA GLY A 299 -26.37 -9.09 12.46
C GLY A 299 -26.58 -9.87 11.17
N ALA A 300 -26.45 -9.21 10.01
CA ALA A 300 -26.62 -9.83 8.70
C ALA A 300 -25.52 -10.86 8.44
N ASN A 301 -24.26 -10.51 8.70
CA ASN A 301 -23.12 -11.41 8.52
C ASN A 301 -23.21 -12.64 9.41
N ILE A 302 -23.51 -12.44 10.70
CA ILE A 302 -23.60 -13.55 11.65
C ILE A 302 -24.77 -14.48 11.29
N GLY A 303 -25.95 -13.92 11.01
CA GLY A 303 -27.14 -14.73 10.74
C GLY A 303 -27.12 -15.44 9.39
N LEU A 304 -26.33 -14.98 8.42
CA LEU A 304 -26.17 -15.63 7.11
C LEU A 304 -24.89 -16.49 7.01
N TYR A 305 -24.09 -16.56 8.08
CA TYR A 305 -22.83 -17.29 8.07
C TYR A 305 -23.05 -18.81 7.87
N GLN A 306 -22.44 -19.35 6.81
CA GLN A 306 -22.59 -20.74 6.36
C GLN A 306 -24.02 -21.17 6.01
N GLN A 307 -24.91 -20.22 5.68
CA GLN A 307 -26.30 -20.50 5.27
C GLN A 307 -26.47 -20.64 3.74
N ASN A 308 -25.39 -20.92 2.99
CA ASN A 308 -25.41 -20.97 1.51
C ASN A 308 -25.93 -22.31 0.94
N PHE A 309 -27.10 -22.78 1.39
CA PHE A 309 -27.76 -24.00 0.90
C PHE A 309 -29.23 -23.72 0.52
N ALA A 310 -29.90 -24.66 -0.16
CA ALA A 310 -31.19 -24.43 -0.82
C ALA A 310 -32.32 -23.96 0.13
N ASP A 311 -32.34 -24.45 1.37
CA ASP A 311 -33.24 -24.03 2.46
C ASP A 311 -32.56 -23.10 3.47
N GLY A 312 -31.41 -22.55 3.09
CA GLY A 312 -30.61 -21.67 3.94
C GLY A 312 -31.31 -20.34 4.15
N GLY A 313 -31.39 -19.91 5.41
CA GLY A 313 -32.08 -18.70 5.80
C GLY A 313 -31.35 -18.00 6.94
N PHE A 314 -31.88 -16.85 7.34
CA PHE A 314 -31.31 -16.08 8.44
C PHE A 314 -31.39 -16.86 9.76
N SER A 315 -30.25 -17.17 10.38
CA SER A 315 -30.17 -17.92 11.62
C SER A 315 -30.14 -17.00 12.84
N LEU A 316 -31.30 -16.77 13.45
CA LEU A 316 -31.41 -16.06 14.73
C LEU A 316 -30.64 -16.76 15.86
N THR A 317 -30.53 -18.10 15.80
CA THR A 317 -29.77 -18.88 16.77
C THR A 317 -28.27 -18.59 16.71
N GLN A 318 -27.70 -18.36 15.53
CA GLN A 318 -26.29 -17.97 15.40
C GLN A 318 -26.05 -16.58 16.02
N LEU A 319 -26.96 -15.64 15.77
CA LEU A 319 -26.88 -14.29 16.31
C LEU A 319 -26.99 -14.28 17.85
N ASP A 320 -27.97 -14.98 18.41
CA ASP A 320 -28.17 -15.08 19.87
C ASP A 320 -26.94 -15.66 20.58
N VAL A 321 -26.30 -16.68 20.02
CA VAL A 321 -25.07 -17.28 20.56
C VAL A 321 -23.92 -16.27 20.59
N VAL A 322 -23.71 -15.49 19.53
CA VAL A 322 -22.67 -14.44 19.48
C VAL A 322 -22.94 -13.33 20.48
N VAL A 323 -24.19 -12.85 20.56
CA VAL A 323 -24.58 -11.78 21.49
C VAL A 323 -24.38 -12.20 22.94
N LYS A 324 -24.80 -13.41 23.32
CA LYS A 324 -24.61 -13.95 24.68
C LYS A 324 -23.14 -14.12 25.04
N GLU A 325 -22.32 -14.60 24.11
CA GLU A 325 -20.88 -14.73 24.34
C GLU A 325 -20.22 -13.38 24.58
N LEU A 326 -20.58 -12.35 23.80
CA LEU A 326 -20.09 -10.98 24.00
C LEU A 326 -20.57 -10.37 25.32
N TYR A 327 -21.84 -10.57 25.68
CA TYR A 327 -22.40 -10.12 26.96
C TYR A 327 -21.69 -10.71 28.18
N ASN A 328 -21.39 -12.02 28.13
CA ASN A 328 -20.67 -12.69 29.21
C ASN A 328 -19.22 -12.17 29.33
N ARG A 329 -18.56 -11.90 28.20
CA ARG A 329 -17.18 -11.39 28.17
C ARG A 329 -17.05 -9.95 28.63
N SER A 330 -18.04 -9.10 28.34
CA SER A 330 -18.06 -7.69 28.74
C SER A 330 -18.46 -7.48 30.21
N GLY A 331 -18.71 -8.56 30.96
CA GLY A 331 -19.17 -8.47 32.34
C GLY A 331 -20.61 -7.96 32.48
N GLY A 332 -21.45 -8.19 31.46
CA GLY A 332 -22.87 -7.86 31.49
C GLY A 332 -23.29 -6.65 30.65
N LYS A 333 -22.49 -6.25 29.66
CA LYS A 333 -22.87 -5.19 28.70
C LYS A 333 -23.30 -5.78 27.38
N TRP A 334 -24.47 -5.39 26.90
CA TRP A 334 -25.00 -5.83 25.62
C TRP A 334 -24.21 -5.21 24.45
N PRO A 335 -23.86 -5.99 23.42
CA PRO A 335 -23.31 -5.43 22.19
C PRO A 335 -24.41 -4.71 21.38
N LEU A 336 -24.02 -3.72 20.59
CA LEU A 336 -24.91 -3.09 19.61
C LEU A 336 -25.05 -4.00 18.39
N VAL A 337 -26.26 -4.45 18.08
CA VAL A 337 -26.51 -5.25 16.87
C VAL A 337 -27.03 -4.34 15.76
N VAL A 338 -26.34 -4.31 14.62
CA VAL A 338 -26.74 -3.57 13.42
C VAL A 338 -27.29 -4.60 12.42
N ILE A 339 -28.55 -4.45 12.04
CA ILE A 339 -29.19 -5.34 11.06
C ILE A 339 -30.32 -4.63 10.34
N LYS A 340 -30.50 -4.98 9.06
CA LYS A 340 -31.65 -4.56 8.29
C LYS A 340 -32.89 -5.39 8.66
N LEU A 341 -33.72 -4.82 9.54
CA LEU A 341 -35.11 -5.16 9.86
C LEU A 341 -35.43 -6.67 10.08
N ILE A 342 -35.50 -7.06 11.35
CA ILE A 342 -36.34 -8.16 11.83
C ILE A 342 -37.13 -7.64 13.04
N GLU A 343 -38.45 -7.45 12.88
CA GLU A 343 -39.36 -6.90 13.92
C GLU A 343 -39.33 -7.70 15.24
N GLU A 344 -38.92 -8.96 15.17
CA GLU A 344 -38.92 -9.95 16.26
C GLU A 344 -37.97 -9.61 17.43
N TRP A 345 -36.99 -8.70 17.22
CA TRP A 345 -36.03 -8.29 18.25
C TRP A 345 -36.26 -6.90 18.85
N MET A 346 -37.29 -6.15 18.41
CA MET A 346 -37.58 -4.77 18.86
C MET A 346 -37.97 -4.62 20.35
N GLY A 347 -37.77 -5.63 21.19
CA GLY A 347 -38.04 -5.56 22.63
C GLY A 347 -37.07 -6.30 23.54
N LYS A 348 -35.96 -6.87 23.02
CA LYS A 348 -35.04 -7.69 23.83
C LYS A 348 -33.56 -7.33 23.74
N VAL A 349 -33.13 -6.59 22.71
CA VAL A 349 -31.73 -6.19 22.50
C VAL A 349 -31.68 -4.78 21.95
N ILE A 350 -30.58 -4.05 22.22
CA ILE A 350 -30.37 -2.72 21.67
C ILE A 350 -29.95 -2.86 20.19
N LEU A 351 -30.90 -2.63 19.30
CA LEU A 351 -30.80 -2.86 17.85
C LEU A 351 -30.94 -1.53 17.12
N TYR A 352 -30.05 -1.27 16.16
CA TYR A 352 -30.21 -0.15 15.23
C TYR A 352 -30.70 -0.66 13.88
N ALA A 353 -31.92 -0.27 13.49
CA ALA A 353 -32.51 -0.61 12.21
C ALA A 353 -32.08 0.41 11.15
N THR A 354 -31.39 -0.05 10.10
CA THR A 354 -30.92 0.82 9.03
C THR A 354 -32.08 1.24 8.11
N PRO A 355 -32.13 2.51 7.65
CA PRO A 355 -33.19 2.99 6.75
C PRO A 355 -33.28 2.21 5.43
N SER A 356 -34.49 2.08 4.90
CA SER A 356 -34.73 1.45 3.60
C SER A 356 -34.01 2.21 2.46
N GLY A 357 -33.21 1.50 1.67
CA GLY A 357 -32.40 2.08 0.59
C GLY A 357 -30.97 2.48 0.99
N SER A 358 -30.62 2.40 2.28
CA SER A 358 -29.25 2.55 2.75
C SER A 358 -28.51 1.20 2.78
N ASN A 359 -27.20 1.24 2.58
CA ASN A 359 -26.32 0.08 2.73
C ASN A 359 -25.84 0.02 4.19
N ASP A 360 -26.13 -1.10 4.85
CA ASP A 360 -25.78 -1.43 6.23
C ASP A 360 -24.26 -1.42 6.48
N ASP A 361 -23.45 -1.77 5.47
CA ASP A 361 -21.98 -1.75 5.52
C ASP A 361 -21.37 -0.39 5.93
N TRP A 362 -22.13 0.71 5.79
CA TRP A 362 -21.65 2.06 6.10
C TRP A 362 -22.00 2.52 7.51
N TYR A 363 -22.98 1.91 8.16
CA TYR A 363 -23.37 2.24 9.54
C TYR A 363 -22.42 1.65 10.56
N GLU A 364 -21.67 0.62 10.18
CA GLU A 364 -20.80 -0.10 11.09
C GLU A 364 -19.42 0.59 11.29
N PRO A 365 -18.76 1.15 10.26
CA PRO A 365 -17.55 1.95 10.42
C PRO A 365 -17.83 3.36 10.95
N ALA A 366 -19.08 3.84 10.89
CA ALA A 366 -19.48 5.16 11.40
C ALA A 366 -19.50 5.21 12.94
N ILE A 367 -19.32 4.06 13.61
CA ILE A 367 -19.37 3.91 15.06
C ILE A 367 -17.95 4.05 15.63
N HIS A 368 -17.87 4.85 16.68
CA HIS A 368 -16.72 5.15 17.54
C HIS A 368 -15.49 4.22 17.41
N TYR A 369 -14.32 4.82 17.18
CA TYR A 369 -12.99 4.20 16.98
C TYR A 369 -12.48 3.27 18.09
N SER A 370 -13.31 2.90 19.06
CA SER A 370 -12.95 2.13 20.27
C SER A 370 -13.59 0.74 20.34
N LEU A 371 -14.53 0.40 19.45
CA LEU A 371 -15.33 -0.83 19.59
C LEU A 371 -14.82 -1.97 18.71
N ASN A 372 -14.97 -3.20 19.21
CA ASN A 372 -14.75 -4.40 18.39
C ASN A 372 -15.95 -4.63 17.47
N PHE A 373 -15.70 -5.11 16.26
CA PHE A 373 -16.65 -5.20 15.15
C PHE A 373 -16.45 -6.50 14.34
N ILE A 374 -17.48 -7.03 13.67
CA ILE A 374 -17.43 -8.30 12.92
C ILE A 374 -17.99 -8.03 11.52
N ASN A 375 -17.22 -8.15 10.41
CA ASN A 375 -17.74 -7.91 9.03
C ASN A 375 -16.88 -8.58 7.93
N ASN A 376 -17.43 -8.61 6.71
CA ASN A 376 -16.94 -9.00 5.39
C ASN A 376 -16.44 -7.84 4.47
N HIS A 377 -16.34 -8.10 3.16
CA HIS A 377 -15.34 -7.60 2.21
C HIS A 377 -15.48 -6.18 1.60
N ILE A 378 -16.53 -5.39 1.88
CA ILE A 378 -16.87 -4.19 1.08
C ILE A 378 -15.98 -2.96 1.37
N LEU A 379 -15.23 -2.98 2.47
CA LEU A 379 -14.43 -1.84 2.92
C LEU A 379 -13.01 -1.78 2.32
N GLU A 380 -12.67 -2.66 1.37
CA GLU A 380 -11.40 -2.59 0.61
C GLU A 380 -11.26 -1.29 -0.21
N LEU A 381 -12.37 -0.57 -0.42
CA LEU A 381 -12.41 0.74 -1.09
C LEU A 381 -11.97 1.91 -0.18
N LEU A 382 -11.91 1.72 1.14
CA LEU A 382 -11.56 2.76 2.11
C LEU A 382 -10.06 2.86 2.38
N GLY A 383 -9.23 2.96 1.33
CA GLY A 383 -7.80 3.25 1.45
C GLY A 383 -6.97 2.16 2.16
N SER A 384 -5.98 1.61 1.45
CA SER A 384 -5.27 0.40 1.86
C SER A 384 -4.51 0.49 3.19
N SER A 385 -4.01 1.64 3.64
CA SER A 385 -3.11 1.70 4.81
C SER A 385 -3.83 1.88 6.16
N PHE A 386 -4.85 2.74 6.23
CA PHE A 386 -5.56 3.04 7.47
C PHE A 386 -6.56 1.95 7.84
N PHE A 387 -7.43 1.58 6.88
CA PHE A 387 -8.52 0.66 7.14
C PHE A 387 -8.01 -0.76 7.47
N LEU A 388 -6.88 -1.17 6.88
CA LEU A 388 -6.20 -2.40 7.24
C LEU A 388 -5.67 -2.40 8.68
N LYS A 389 -5.17 -1.27 9.19
CA LYS A 389 -4.72 -1.13 10.60
C LYS A 389 -5.91 -1.11 11.56
N TRP A 390 -7.00 -0.45 11.15
CA TRP A 390 -8.25 -0.44 11.91
C TRP A 390 -8.86 -1.84 12.00
N LYS A 391 -8.94 -2.60 10.89
CA LYS A 391 -9.44 -3.98 10.87
C LYS A 391 -8.68 -4.88 11.84
N GLU A 392 -7.34 -4.82 11.89
CA GLU A 392 -6.58 -5.65 12.84
C GLU A 392 -6.84 -5.32 14.31
N ARG A 393 -7.29 -4.10 14.61
CA ARG A 393 -7.53 -3.67 15.99
C ARG A 393 -9.00 -3.72 16.41
N HIS A 394 -9.91 -3.80 15.46
CA HIS A 394 -11.33 -3.79 15.77
C HIS A 394 -12.07 -5.03 15.24
N GLN A 395 -11.56 -5.73 14.23
CA GLN A 395 -12.27 -6.87 13.63
C GLN A 395 -12.14 -8.17 14.42
N VAL A 396 -13.17 -8.57 15.16
CA VAL A 396 -13.28 -9.92 15.73
C VAL A 396 -13.76 -10.86 14.63
N ARG A 397 -13.09 -12.01 14.48
CA ARG A 397 -13.53 -13.07 13.56
C ARG A 397 -14.28 -14.13 14.33
N ASN A 398 -15.36 -14.64 13.75
CA ASN A 398 -16.13 -15.74 14.31
C ASN A 398 -16.04 -16.97 13.41
N THR A 399 -16.04 -18.15 14.04
CA THR A 399 -16.28 -19.42 13.37
C THR A 399 -17.29 -20.22 14.20
N PHE A 400 -18.06 -21.07 13.54
CA PHE A 400 -18.99 -21.98 14.21
C PHE A 400 -18.49 -23.41 14.05
N VAL A 401 -18.28 -24.11 15.18
CA VAL A 401 -17.87 -25.52 15.21
C VAL A 401 -18.90 -26.30 16.03
N LYS A 402 -19.65 -27.18 15.37
CA LYS A 402 -20.72 -28.00 15.99
C LYS A 402 -21.74 -27.18 16.80
N GLY A 403 -22.12 -26.00 16.29
CA GLY A 403 -23.10 -25.11 16.93
C GLY A 403 -22.53 -24.18 18.01
N ASN A 404 -21.25 -24.33 18.38
CA ASN A 404 -20.58 -23.41 19.31
C ASN A 404 -19.85 -22.31 18.53
N VAL A 405 -19.98 -21.07 18.99
CA VAL A 405 -19.20 -19.94 18.46
C VAL A 405 -17.77 -19.98 19.01
N GLN A 406 -16.80 -19.77 18.14
CA GLN A 406 -15.43 -19.43 18.51
C GLN A 406 -15.13 -18.03 18.01
N LEU A 407 -14.94 -17.10 18.96
CA LEU A 407 -14.51 -15.74 18.67
C LEU A 407 -12.99 -15.69 18.70
N GLN A 408 -12.38 -15.51 17.54
CA GLN A 408 -10.97 -15.20 17.41
C GLN A 408 -10.78 -13.73 17.77
N MET A 409 -10.39 -13.50 19.03
CA MET A 409 -10.07 -12.18 19.55
C MET A 409 -8.77 -11.66 18.93
N LEU A 410 -8.63 -10.34 18.99
CA LEU A 410 -7.49 -9.64 18.45
C LEU A 410 -6.26 -9.77 19.35
N PRO A 411 -5.04 -9.79 18.79
CA PRO A 411 -3.82 -9.74 19.59
C PRO A 411 -3.81 -8.47 20.47
N PRO A 412 -3.34 -8.54 21.73
CA PRO A 412 -3.32 -7.36 22.61
C PRO A 412 -2.21 -6.34 22.24
N TYR A 413 -1.52 -6.54 21.12
CA TYR A 413 -0.41 -5.73 20.64
C TYR A 413 -0.56 -5.44 19.14
N SER A 414 0.07 -4.37 18.67
CA SER A 414 0.09 -4.02 17.24
C SER A 414 1.29 -4.65 16.54
N SER A 415 1.04 -5.47 15.52
CA SER A 415 2.05 -6.08 14.64
C SER A 415 2.62 -5.05 13.65
N VAL A 416 3.33 -4.07 14.18
CA VAL A 416 4.00 -2.98 13.45
C VAL A 416 5.36 -2.73 14.08
N ILE A 417 6.28 -2.06 13.37
CA ILE A 417 7.54 -1.59 13.95
C ILE A 417 7.23 -0.67 15.14
N GLN A 418 7.76 -1.00 16.32
CA GLN A 418 7.57 -0.22 17.55
C GLN A 418 8.91 0.32 18.06
N VAL A 419 8.92 1.58 18.48
CA VAL A 419 10.05 2.19 19.17
C VAL A 419 9.67 2.38 20.63
N LYS A 420 10.44 1.76 21.52
CA LYS A 420 10.29 1.86 22.97
C LYS A 420 11.30 2.83 23.58
N THR A 421 10.91 3.39 24.72
CA THR A 421 11.85 4.07 25.61
C THR A 421 12.49 3.04 26.54
N PRO A 422 13.77 3.19 26.87
CA PRO A 422 14.38 2.48 27.99
C PRO A 422 13.63 2.68 29.31
#